data_AF-A0A1H5KUF2-F1
#
_entry.id   AF-A0A1H5KUF2-F1
#
_cell.length_a   1.000
_cell.length_b   1.000
_cell.length_c   1.000
_cell.angle_alpha   90.00
_cell.angle_beta   90.00
_cell.angle_gamma   90.00
#
_symmetry.space_group_name_H-M   'P 1'
#
loop_
_entity.id
_entity.type
_entity.pdbx_description
1 polymer ?
#
loop_
_entity_poly.entity_id
_entity_poly.type
_entity_poly.pdbx_seq_one_letter_code
_entity_poly.pdbx_strand_id
1 'polypeptide(L)'
;MDQPNHTVELDFSVLQFYDYYVVSRLREDVVFDRPQVKELVEVCNHYFEDRHFVYISQRVHNYNVNPTIYLKLEEARHLCGIAIVSQKTSALNMAAFEKNFAKVPFEVFLDLKEAQKWAKQMLKERR
;
A
#
# COMPACT_ATOMS: atom_id res chain seq x y z
N MET A 1 9.70 15.48 10.03
CA MET A 1 9.11 14.17 9.69
C MET A 1 7.63 14.44 9.50
N ASP A 2 7.05 14.02 8.37
CA ASP A 2 5.62 14.18 8.16
C ASP A 2 4.87 13.36 9.20
N GLN A 3 3.98 14.02 9.96
CA GLN A 3 3.10 13.35 10.90
C GLN A 3 1.86 12.86 10.14
N PRO A 4 1.32 11.68 10.48
CA PRO A 4 0.07 11.24 9.89
C PRO A 4 -1.07 12.14 10.35
N ASN A 5 -1.96 12.47 9.42
CA ASN A 5 -3.19 13.21 9.72
C ASN A 5 -4.17 12.34 10.51
N HIS A 6 -4.15 11.04 10.25
CA HIS A 6 -5.02 10.07 10.91
C HIS A 6 -4.35 8.70 10.98
N THR A 7 -4.65 7.92 12.00
CA THR A 7 -4.15 6.56 12.16
C THR A 7 -5.31 5.63 12.49
N VAL A 8 -5.41 4.52 11.77
CA VAL A 8 -6.38 3.45 12.00
C VAL A 8 -5.62 2.18 12.36
N GLU A 9 -5.99 1.56 13.47
CA GLU A 9 -5.49 0.25 13.84
C GLU A 9 -6.52 -0.82 13.48
N LEU A 10 -6.10 -1.73 12.63
CA LEU A 10 -6.81 -2.96 12.29
C LEU A 10 -6.11 -4.13 12.99
N ASP A 11 -6.83 -5.24 13.12
CA ASP A 11 -6.32 -6.46 13.76
C ASP A 11 -5.07 -6.99 13.06
N PHE A 12 -4.90 -6.72 11.76
CA PHE A 12 -3.79 -7.19 10.94
C PHE A 12 -2.81 -6.10 10.49
N SER A 13 -3.15 -4.81 10.64
CA SER A 13 -2.37 -3.70 10.09
C SER A 13 -2.54 -2.41 10.86
N VAL A 14 -1.51 -1.57 10.88
CA VAL A 14 -1.63 -0.15 11.24
C VAL A 14 -1.58 0.67 9.96
N LEU A 15 -2.63 1.46 9.72
CA LEU A 15 -2.74 2.37 8.59
C LEU A 15 -2.50 3.80 9.06
N GLN A 16 -1.53 4.46 8.46
CA GLN A 16 -1.21 5.86 8.70
C GLN A 16 -1.55 6.69 7.48
N PHE A 17 -2.53 7.57 7.61
CA PHE A 17 -3.05 8.37 6.53
C PHE A 17 -2.39 9.74 6.49
N TYR A 18 -2.03 10.14 5.27
CA TYR A 18 -1.49 11.45 4.93
C TYR A 18 -2.39 12.10 3.89
N ASP A 19 -2.02 13.30 3.42
CA ASP A 19 -2.85 14.07 2.49
C ASP A 19 -3.25 13.31 1.23
N TYR A 20 -2.33 12.49 0.71
CA TYR A 20 -2.48 11.85 -0.60
C TYR A 20 -1.88 10.44 -0.68
N TYR A 21 -1.47 9.89 0.45
CA TYR A 21 -0.96 8.53 0.53
C TYR A 21 -1.30 7.93 1.88
N VAL A 22 -1.31 6.61 1.94
CA VAL A 22 -1.45 5.84 3.18
C VAL A 22 -0.26 4.91 3.31
N VAL A 23 0.30 4.83 4.52
CA VAL A 23 1.35 3.88 4.86
C VAL A 23 0.73 2.76 5.69
N SER A 24 0.79 1.54 5.16
CA SER A 24 0.38 0.33 5.85
C SER A 24 1.58 -0.40 6.42
N ARG A 25 1.50 -0.74 7.70
CA ARG A 25 2.42 -1.67 8.37
C ARG A 25 1.62 -2.88 8.82
N LEU A 26 1.78 -4.00 8.11
CA LEU A 26 1.19 -5.28 8.51
C LEU A 26 1.88 -5.79 9.78
N ARG A 27 1.07 -6.34 10.70
CA ARG A 27 1.56 -6.98 11.92
C ARG A 27 2.29 -8.29 11.57
N GLU A 28 3.11 -8.77 12.48
CA GLU A 28 3.81 -10.05 12.31
C GLU A 28 2.83 -11.23 12.34
N ASP A 29 3.17 -12.32 11.63
CA ASP A 29 2.42 -13.57 11.58
C ASP A 29 0.98 -13.48 11.04
N VAL A 30 0.63 -12.38 10.38
CA VAL A 30 -0.67 -12.24 9.72
C VAL A 30 -0.67 -12.92 8.35
N VAL A 31 -1.83 -13.46 7.99
CA VAL A 31 -2.11 -13.89 6.61
C VAL A 31 -2.86 -12.75 5.92
N PHE A 32 -2.19 -12.09 4.99
CA PHE A 32 -2.77 -10.99 4.23
C PHE A 32 -3.41 -11.54 2.95
N ASP A 33 -4.73 -11.75 3.02
CA ASP A 33 -5.54 -12.29 1.94
C ASP A 33 -6.80 -11.43 1.70
N ARG A 34 -7.72 -11.91 0.87
CA ARG A 34 -8.91 -11.18 0.41
C ARG A 34 -9.73 -10.50 1.52
N PRO A 35 -10.02 -11.13 2.68
CA PRO A 35 -10.79 -10.46 3.74
C PRO A 35 -10.11 -9.19 4.25
N GLN A 36 -8.80 -9.28 4.51
CA GLN A 36 -8.00 -8.17 5.02
C GLN A 36 -7.86 -7.06 3.97
N VAL A 37 -7.69 -7.44 2.69
CA VAL A 37 -7.62 -6.48 1.59
C VAL A 37 -8.93 -5.74 1.43
N LYS A 38 -10.07 -6.43 1.54
CA LYS A 38 -11.39 -5.80 1.44
C LYS A 38 -11.59 -4.76 2.56
N GLU A 39 -11.31 -5.14 3.80
CA GLU A 39 -11.40 -4.22 4.95
C GLU A 39 -10.46 -3.02 4.78
N LEU A 40 -9.22 -3.25 4.37
CA LEU A 40 -8.26 -2.18 4.10
C LEU A 40 -8.75 -1.22 3.01
N VAL A 41 -9.26 -1.76 1.91
CA VAL A 41 -9.80 -0.97 0.79
C VAL A 41 -11.02 -0.16 1.23
N GLU A 42 -11.91 -0.72 2.04
CA GLU A 42 -13.07 -0.01 2.60
C GLU A 42 -12.63 1.18 3.47
N VAL A 43 -11.63 0.99 4.36
CA VAL A 43 -11.08 2.07 5.18
C VAL A 43 -10.43 3.15 4.31
N CYS A 44 -9.65 2.76 3.29
CA CYS A 44 -9.02 3.71 2.38
C CYS A 44 -10.04 4.50 1.56
N ASN A 45 -11.05 3.83 1.00
CA ASN A 45 -12.12 4.47 0.24
C ASN A 45 -12.93 5.43 1.13
N HIS A 46 -13.18 5.07 2.40
CA HIS A 46 -13.88 5.96 3.33
C HIS A 46 -13.05 7.20 3.68
N TYR A 47 -11.74 7.07 3.86
CA TYR A 47 -10.88 8.19 4.24
C TYR A 47 -10.57 9.13 3.07
N PHE A 48 -10.27 8.58 1.89
CA PHE A 48 -9.92 9.38 0.72
C PHE A 48 -11.13 9.87 -0.06
N GLU A 49 -12.28 9.19 0.06
CA GLU A 49 -13.49 9.48 -0.70
C GLU A 49 -13.18 9.50 -2.21
N ASP A 50 -13.39 10.64 -2.88
CA ASP A 50 -13.10 10.83 -4.31
C ASP A 50 -11.66 11.31 -4.58
N ARG A 51 -10.80 11.39 -3.54
CA ARG A 51 -9.42 11.85 -3.69
C ARG A 51 -8.52 10.72 -4.18
N HIS A 52 -7.72 11.04 -5.18
CA HIS A 52 -6.64 10.19 -5.64
C HIS A 52 -5.59 9.99 -4.56
N PHE A 53 -5.17 8.74 -4.36
CA PHE A 53 -4.19 8.39 -3.35
C PHE A 53 -3.24 7.28 -3.80
N VAL A 54 -2.11 7.16 -3.11
CA VAL A 54 -1.14 6.09 -3.30
C VAL A 54 -1.07 5.23 -2.05
N TYR A 55 -1.06 3.91 -2.24
CA TYR A 55 -0.90 2.95 -1.15
C TYR A 55 0.58 2.58 -1.00
N ILE A 56 1.13 2.72 0.20
CA ILE A 56 2.51 2.36 0.52
C ILE A 56 2.49 1.22 1.55
N SER A 57 2.97 0.03 1.18
CA SER A 57 3.16 -1.08 2.11
C SER A 57 4.59 -1.06 2.65
N GLN A 58 4.74 -0.72 3.93
CA GLN A 58 6.02 -0.75 4.63
C GLN A 58 6.23 -2.13 5.27
N ARG A 59 6.96 -3.01 4.57
CA ARG A 59 7.20 -4.41 4.96
C ARG A 59 8.39 -4.49 5.92
N VAL A 60 8.14 -4.20 7.19
CA VAL A 60 9.12 -4.34 8.28
C VAL A 60 9.11 -5.79 8.82
N HIS A 61 7.92 -6.36 8.99
CA HIS A 61 7.71 -7.71 9.53
C HIS A 61 7.69 -8.78 8.44
N ASN A 62 7.86 -10.04 8.86
CA ASN A 62 7.59 -11.20 8.00
C ASN A 62 6.10 -11.53 8.10
N TYR A 63 5.46 -11.75 6.96
CA TYR A 63 4.06 -12.15 6.87
C TYR A 63 3.83 -12.89 5.56
N ASN A 64 2.72 -13.63 5.49
CA ASN A 64 2.34 -14.35 4.28
C ASN A 64 1.36 -13.50 3.47
N VAL A 65 1.67 -13.27 2.19
CA VAL A 65 0.80 -12.54 1.27
C VAL A 65 0.36 -13.46 0.14
N ASN A 66 -0.93 -13.45 -0.16
CA ASN A 66 -1.44 -14.13 -1.34
C ASN A 66 -1.29 -13.21 -2.57
N PRO A 67 -0.41 -13.48 -3.54
CA PRO A 67 -0.16 -12.56 -4.67
C PRO A 67 -1.39 -12.34 -5.55
N THR A 68 -2.41 -13.22 -5.47
CA THR A 68 -3.67 -13.03 -6.21
C THR A 68 -4.49 -11.85 -5.71
N ILE A 69 -4.16 -11.27 -4.54
CA ILE A 69 -4.87 -10.10 -4.02
C ILE A 69 -4.71 -8.88 -4.94
N TYR A 70 -3.56 -8.76 -5.62
CA TYR A 70 -3.25 -7.64 -6.50
C TYR A 70 -4.15 -7.59 -7.75
N LEU A 71 -4.67 -8.75 -8.16
CA LEU A 71 -5.64 -8.85 -9.26
C LEU A 71 -6.97 -8.17 -8.95
N LYS A 72 -7.32 -8.02 -7.66
CA LYS A 72 -8.62 -7.53 -7.18
C LYS A 72 -8.59 -6.10 -6.63
N LEU A 73 -7.45 -5.41 -6.72
CA LEU A 73 -7.32 -4.02 -6.26
C LEU A 73 -8.09 -3.01 -7.11
N GLU A 74 -8.78 -3.47 -8.16
CA GLU A 74 -9.76 -2.68 -8.91
C GLU A 74 -10.94 -2.18 -8.08
N GLU A 75 -11.16 -2.75 -6.89
CA GLU A 75 -12.15 -2.27 -5.91
C GLU A 75 -11.68 -0.99 -5.16
N ALA A 76 -10.39 -0.66 -5.19
CA ALA A 76 -9.84 0.57 -4.61
C ALA A 76 -10.00 1.73 -5.58
N ARG A 77 -11.08 2.50 -5.39
CA ARG A 77 -11.40 3.66 -6.23
C ARG A 77 -10.32 4.72 -6.05
N HIS A 78 -9.90 5.35 -7.15
CA HIS A 78 -8.90 6.44 -7.12
C HIS A 78 -7.49 6.04 -6.62
N LEU A 79 -7.20 4.74 -6.53
CA LEU A 79 -5.84 4.25 -6.26
C LEU A 79 -4.94 4.54 -7.47
N CYS A 80 -3.96 5.42 -7.27
CA CYS A 80 -3.03 5.84 -8.33
C CYS A 80 -1.84 4.90 -8.49
N GLY A 81 -1.47 4.18 -7.44
CA GLY A 81 -0.32 3.29 -7.46
C GLY A 81 -0.06 2.62 -6.12
N ILE A 82 0.81 1.62 -6.16
CA ILE A 82 1.23 0.81 -5.01
C ILE A 82 2.74 0.90 -4.90
N ALA A 83 3.23 1.29 -3.72
CA ALA A 83 4.64 1.24 -3.39
C ALA A 83 4.89 0.16 -2.35
N ILE A 84 5.88 -0.70 -2.57
CA ILE A 84 6.39 -1.63 -1.56
C ILE A 84 7.71 -1.10 -1.01
N VAL A 85 7.80 -0.89 0.29
CA VAL A 85 9.02 -0.45 0.96
C VAL A 85 9.55 -1.59 1.82
N SER A 86 10.73 -2.09 1.52
CA SER A 86 11.40 -3.11 2.35
C SER A 86 12.91 -3.05 2.22
N GLN A 87 13.61 -3.43 3.29
CA GLN A 87 15.07 -3.63 3.26
C GLN A 87 15.46 -5.10 2.99
N LYS A 88 14.48 -6.01 2.94
CA LYS A 88 14.72 -7.45 2.76
C LYS A 88 14.68 -7.81 1.28
N THR A 89 15.80 -8.27 0.73
CA THR A 89 15.90 -8.67 -0.68
C THR A 89 14.86 -9.73 -1.09
N SER A 90 14.53 -10.67 -0.21
CA SER A 90 13.47 -11.67 -0.45
C SER A 90 12.10 -11.03 -0.64
N ALA A 91 11.75 -10.05 0.19
CA ALA A 91 10.49 -9.31 0.08
C ALA A 91 10.44 -8.46 -1.19
N LEU A 92 11.58 -7.89 -1.62
CA LEU A 92 11.70 -7.14 -2.87
C LEU A 92 11.51 -8.04 -4.09
N ASN A 93 12.15 -9.22 -4.10
CA ASN A 93 12.01 -10.19 -5.19
C ASN A 93 10.57 -10.71 -5.32
N MET A 94 9.92 -10.98 -4.19
CA MET A 94 8.52 -11.38 -4.19
C MET A 94 7.61 -10.24 -4.68
N ALA A 95 7.85 -9.00 -4.25
CA ALA A 95 7.13 -7.83 -4.75
C ALA A 95 7.34 -7.59 -6.26
N ALA A 96 8.54 -7.83 -6.78
CA ALA A 96 8.81 -7.75 -8.22
C ALA A 96 8.00 -8.81 -9.01
N PHE A 97 7.76 -9.97 -8.43
CA PHE A 97 6.84 -10.97 -9.00
C PHE A 97 5.38 -10.52 -8.91
N GLU A 98 4.95 -9.99 -7.75
CA GLU A 98 3.61 -9.44 -7.51
C GLU A 98 3.25 -8.30 -8.48
N LYS A 99 4.23 -7.50 -8.91
CA LYS A 99 4.07 -6.40 -9.88
C LYS A 99 3.33 -6.82 -11.15
N ASN A 100 3.51 -8.07 -11.61
CA ASN A 100 2.86 -8.59 -12.83
C ASN A 100 1.33 -8.73 -12.67
N PHE A 101 0.82 -8.74 -11.46
CA PHE A 101 -0.61 -8.89 -11.16
C PHE A 101 -1.29 -7.55 -10.88
N ALA A 102 -0.52 -6.46 -10.71
CA ALA A 102 -1.05 -5.14 -10.41
C ALA A 102 -1.58 -4.46 -11.68
N LYS A 103 -2.80 -3.92 -11.61
CA LYS A 103 -3.41 -3.12 -12.69
C LYS A 103 -3.08 -1.63 -12.61
N VAL A 104 -2.46 -1.20 -11.51
CA VAL A 104 -1.99 0.17 -11.26
C VAL A 104 -0.46 0.19 -11.24
N PRO A 105 0.18 1.36 -11.45
CA PRO A 105 1.61 1.51 -11.23
C PRO A 105 2.04 0.87 -9.91
N PHE A 106 3.03 -0.01 -9.97
CA PHE A 106 3.54 -0.74 -8.82
C PHE A 106 5.05 -0.66 -8.81
N GLU A 107 5.62 -0.14 -7.74
CA GLU A 107 7.06 0.04 -7.63
C GLU A 107 7.59 -0.33 -6.25
N VAL A 108 8.87 -0.70 -6.21
CA VAL A 108 9.52 -1.23 -5.00
C VAL A 108 10.67 -0.31 -4.61
N PHE A 109 10.76 0.01 -3.32
CA PHE A 109 11.72 0.95 -2.76
C PHE A 109 12.42 0.36 -1.52
N LEU A 110 13.65 0.81 -1.28
CA LEU A 110 14.38 0.50 -0.05
C LEU A 110 14.04 1.46 1.09
N ASP A 111 13.65 2.70 0.75
CA ASP A 111 13.42 3.79 1.70
C ASP A 111 12.04 4.41 1.52
N LEU A 112 11.41 4.77 2.65
CA LEU A 112 10.07 5.35 2.65
C LEU A 112 10.04 6.74 1.98
N LYS A 113 11.11 7.53 2.05
CA LYS A 113 11.15 8.87 1.43
C LYS A 113 11.13 8.78 -0.10
N GLU A 114 11.80 7.77 -0.68
CA GLU A 114 11.75 7.57 -2.12
C GLU A 114 10.35 7.15 -2.58
N ALA A 115 9.69 6.28 -1.82
CA ALA A 115 8.29 5.92 -2.08
C ALA A 115 7.35 7.14 -1.97
N GLN A 116 7.57 8.03 -1.00
CA GLN A 116 6.80 9.28 -0.87
C GLN A 116 7.00 10.22 -2.06
N LYS A 117 8.24 10.37 -2.55
CA LYS A 117 8.52 11.16 -3.76
C LYS A 117 7.80 10.59 -4.97
N TRP A 118 7.84 9.27 -5.15
CA TRP A 118 7.15 8.59 -6.24
C TRP A 118 5.62 8.74 -6.12
N ALA A 119 5.06 8.62 -4.91
CA ALA A 119 3.64 8.81 -4.67
C ALA A 119 3.16 10.20 -5.15
N LYS A 120 3.95 11.23 -4.89
CA LYS A 120 3.69 12.59 -5.37
C LYS A 120 3.76 12.72 -6.89
N GLN A 121 4.59 11.94 -7.58
CA GLN A 121 4.66 11.90 -9.04
C GLN A 121 3.41 11.24 -9.62
N MET A 122 2.98 10.10 -9.07
CA MET A 122 1.78 9.37 -9.54
C MET A 122 0.51 10.22 -9.52
N LEU A 123 0.40 11.15 -8.56
CA LEU A 123 -0.73 12.08 -8.48
C LEU A 123 -0.69 13.20 -9.51
N LYS A 124 0.50 13.59 -9.98
CA LYS A 124 0.65 14.60 -11.03
C LYS A 124 0.31 14.03 -12.40
N GLU A 125 0.57 12.75 -12.63
CA GLU A 125 0.30 12.06 -13.89
C GLU A 125 -1.19 11.72 -14.09
N ARG A 126 -1.97 11.74 -13.01
CA ARG A 126 -3.42 11.51 -12.99
C ARG A 126 -4.25 12.81 -13.02
N ARG A 127 -3.59 13.95 -13.17
CA ARG A 127 -4.20 15.29 -13.18
C ARG A 127 -4.60 15.75 -14.58
#